data_AF-A0A7V8WCY9-F1
#
_entry.id   AF-A0A7V8WCY9-F1
#
_cell.length_a   1.000
_cell.length_b   1.000
_cell.length_c   1.000
_cell.angle_alpha   90.00
_cell.angle_beta   90.00
_cell.angle_gamma   90.00
#
_symmetry.space_group_name_H-M   'P 1'
#
loop_
_entity.id
_entity.type
_entity.pdbx_description
1 polymer ?
#
loop_
_entity_poly.entity_id
_entity_poly.type
_entity_poly.pdbx_seq_one_letter_code
_entity_poly.pdbx_strand_id
1 'polypeptide(L)'
;MRKSILLLFLVTVVYGGLALASQEAPQLRWFKGNTHAHTIESDGDSPPEVVARWYRDHGYNFLVITDHNILVAVDGLNAKLAKPGEFIVIKGEEVTNRLGDKAVHVNGLDTKAQIGAQTGTTLVELAQKSVDAIRREGGVPHINHPNFSWALTADQIRQVRNNQLFEIFSGHPMVNNDGGGGTPGLEAAWDAILSSGMLLYGIAVDDAHTFTDPGNPDVAAPGRGWVVVRAGSLEPRAILDAMERGDFYASTGVELIDYQVTPKGMTVTVKTNTFARYRVQFIGRGGVLLHEATGSPSATYEFRGTEGYVRAKVLDSNGRVAWLQPTLVPGK
;
A
#
# COMPACT_ATOMS: atom_id res chain seq x y z
N MET A 1 62.43 67.89 -13.28
CA MET A 1 60.96 67.92 -13.24
C MET A 1 60.41 66.81 -14.14
N ARG A 2 60.12 65.63 -13.59
CA ARG A 2 59.47 64.52 -14.31
C ARG A 2 58.12 64.27 -13.63
N LYS A 3 57.03 64.39 -14.39
CA LYS A 3 55.66 64.14 -13.97
C LYS A 3 55.40 62.63 -13.98
N SER A 4 55.01 62.05 -12.84
CA SER A 4 54.52 60.68 -12.78
C SER A 4 52.99 60.69 -12.90
N ILE A 5 52.48 59.98 -13.90
CA ILE A 5 51.05 59.79 -14.17
C ILE A 5 50.59 58.59 -13.32
N LEU A 6 49.59 58.81 -12.46
CA LEU A 6 48.94 57.76 -11.67
C LEU A 6 47.76 57.21 -12.50
N LEU A 7 47.85 55.96 -12.94
CA LEU A 7 46.79 55.27 -13.68
C LEU A 7 45.88 54.55 -12.67
N LEU A 8 44.63 55.00 -12.55
CA LEU A 8 43.62 54.41 -11.66
C LEU A 8 42.92 53.26 -12.43
N PHE A 9 43.11 52.01 -12.00
CA PHE A 9 42.34 50.87 -12.51
C PHE A 9 40.99 50.81 -11.78
N LEU A 10 39.90 51.01 -12.54
CA LEU A 10 38.54 50.80 -12.07
C LEU A 10 38.23 49.29 -12.18
N VAL A 11 38.13 48.60 -11.04
CA VAL A 11 37.67 47.20 -10.99
C VAL A 11 36.17 47.19 -10.84
N THR A 12 35.45 46.86 -11.91
CA THR A 12 34.00 46.66 -11.89
C THR A 12 33.71 45.26 -11.36
N VAL A 13 33.24 45.16 -10.11
CA VAL A 13 32.76 43.89 -9.54
C VAL A 13 31.35 43.64 -10.07
N VAL A 14 31.21 42.66 -10.96
CA VAL A 14 29.91 42.17 -11.43
C VAL A 14 29.40 41.16 -10.40
N TYR A 15 28.38 41.54 -9.62
CA TYR A 15 27.63 40.61 -8.79
C TYR A 15 26.74 39.73 -9.69
N GLY A 16 27.24 38.55 -10.05
CA GLY A 16 26.44 37.48 -10.64
C GLY A 16 25.54 36.87 -9.58
N GLY A 17 24.28 37.30 -9.52
CA GLY A 17 23.26 36.64 -8.72
C GLY A 17 22.97 35.24 -9.27
N LEU A 18 23.47 34.21 -8.59
CA LEU A 18 23.02 32.82 -8.79
C LEU A 18 21.59 32.73 -8.29
N ALA A 19 20.62 32.81 -9.21
CA ALA A 19 19.25 32.41 -8.92
C ALA A 19 19.26 30.90 -8.64
N LEU A 20 19.14 30.54 -7.36
CA LEU A 20 18.78 29.18 -6.96
C LEU A 20 17.38 28.93 -7.53
N ALA A 21 17.30 28.18 -8.63
CA ALA A 21 16.03 27.66 -9.11
C ALA A 21 15.44 26.83 -7.98
N SER A 22 14.35 27.31 -7.38
CA SER A 22 13.52 26.48 -6.51
C SER A 22 13.02 25.32 -7.36
N GLN A 23 13.55 24.12 -7.12
CA GLN A 23 12.98 22.91 -7.68
C GLN A 23 11.56 22.83 -7.12
N GLU A 24 10.55 23.12 -7.94
CA GLU A 24 9.15 22.93 -7.53
C GLU A 24 9.02 21.51 -6.99
N ALA A 25 8.47 21.38 -5.78
CA ALA A 25 8.20 20.08 -5.22
C ALA A 25 7.34 19.29 -6.23
N PRO A 26 7.68 18.04 -6.55
CA PRO A 26 6.97 17.29 -7.57
C PRO A 26 5.48 17.24 -7.23
N GLN A 27 4.64 17.54 -8.22
CA GLN A 27 3.19 17.51 -8.05
C GLN A 27 2.74 16.08 -7.72
N LEU A 28 2.22 15.88 -6.51
CA LEU A 28 1.73 14.58 -6.06
C LEU A 28 0.44 14.21 -6.80
N ARG A 29 0.33 12.95 -7.19
CA ARG A 29 -0.83 12.37 -7.90
C ARG A 29 -1.23 11.05 -7.25
N TRP A 30 -2.51 10.72 -7.35
CA TRP A 30 -3.05 9.44 -6.92
C TRP A 30 -2.91 8.39 -8.03
N PHE A 31 -2.34 7.23 -7.70
CA PHE A 31 -2.14 6.09 -8.58
C PHE A 31 -2.82 4.84 -7.99
N LYS A 32 -3.83 4.32 -8.68
CA LYS A 32 -4.50 3.08 -8.31
C LYS A 32 -3.63 1.88 -8.69
N GLY A 33 -3.48 0.89 -7.82
CA GLY A 33 -2.71 -0.31 -8.16
C GLY A 33 -3.02 -1.52 -7.31
N ASN A 34 -2.66 -2.69 -7.82
CA ASN A 34 -2.72 -3.94 -7.07
C ASN A 34 -1.31 -4.46 -6.76
N THR A 35 -1.14 -5.05 -5.59
CA THR A 35 0.15 -5.58 -5.12
C THR A 35 0.15 -7.10 -4.91
N HIS A 36 -0.95 -7.78 -5.26
CA HIS A 36 -1.05 -9.22 -5.11
C HIS A 36 -1.92 -9.83 -6.23
N ALA A 37 -1.26 -10.49 -7.18
CA ALA A 37 -1.90 -11.22 -8.27
C ALA A 37 -0.98 -12.31 -8.80
N HIS A 38 -1.61 -13.41 -9.21
CA HIS A 38 -0.96 -14.63 -9.69
C HIS A 38 -1.21 -14.87 -11.17
N THR A 39 -0.30 -15.60 -11.79
CA THR A 39 -0.33 -15.95 -13.21
C THR A 39 -0.13 -17.46 -13.37
N ILE A 40 -0.09 -17.95 -14.60
CA ILE A 40 0.28 -19.36 -14.87
C ILE A 40 1.71 -19.73 -14.45
N GLU A 41 2.55 -18.77 -14.06
CA GLU A 41 3.90 -19.07 -13.62
C GLU A 41 3.90 -19.75 -12.24
N SER A 42 2.88 -19.53 -11.39
CA SER A 42 2.57 -20.39 -10.23
C SER A 42 1.27 -21.17 -10.38
N ASP A 43 0.15 -20.55 -10.01
CA ASP A 43 -1.14 -21.20 -9.76
C ASP A 43 -2.36 -20.35 -10.17
N GLY A 44 -2.10 -19.23 -10.86
CA GLY A 44 -3.13 -18.52 -11.61
C GLY A 44 -3.50 -19.23 -12.93
N ASP A 45 -4.61 -18.82 -13.53
CA ASP A 45 -5.18 -19.43 -14.74
C ASP A 45 -4.76 -18.76 -16.05
N SER A 46 -4.02 -17.66 -15.97
CA SER A 46 -3.79 -16.76 -17.11
C SER A 46 -2.34 -16.30 -17.25
N PRO A 47 -1.82 -16.15 -18.48
CA PRO A 47 -0.48 -15.64 -18.73
C PRO A 47 -0.23 -14.26 -18.12
N PRO A 48 1.02 -13.93 -17.72
CA PRO A 48 1.37 -12.60 -17.18
C PRO A 48 0.90 -11.43 -18.05
N GLU A 49 0.94 -11.57 -19.37
CA GLU A 49 0.46 -10.56 -20.31
C GLU A 49 -1.06 -10.34 -20.23
N VAL A 50 -1.85 -11.41 -20.04
CA VAL A 50 -3.31 -11.34 -19.90
C VAL A 50 -3.68 -10.66 -18.59
N VAL A 51 -3.04 -11.08 -17.49
CA VAL A 51 -3.22 -10.51 -16.16
C VAL A 51 -2.89 -9.02 -16.16
N ALA A 52 -1.69 -8.63 -16.61
CA ALA A 52 -1.27 -7.23 -16.67
C ALA A 52 -2.18 -6.37 -17.55
N ARG A 53 -2.60 -6.89 -18.70
CA ARG A 53 -3.53 -6.20 -19.61
C ARG A 53 -4.88 -5.96 -18.96
N TRP A 54 -5.41 -6.92 -18.20
CA TRP A 54 -6.67 -6.74 -17.47
C TRP A 54 -6.59 -5.53 -16.56
N TYR A 55 -5.58 -5.43 -15.71
CA TYR A 55 -5.45 -4.30 -14.77
C TYR A 55 -5.33 -2.96 -15.49
N ARG A 56 -4.50 -2.89 -16.54
CA ARG A 56 -4.37 -1.69 -17.38
C ARG A 56 -5.71 -1.24 -17.95
N ASP A 57 -6.45 -2.17 -18.54
CA ASP A 57 -7.71 -1.88 -19.24
C ASP A 57 -8.86 -1.56 -18.24
N HIS A 58 -8.69 -1.89 -16.95
CA HIS A 58 -9.62 -1.58 -15.86
C HIS A 58 -9.19 -0.37 -15.00
N GLY A 59 -8.35 0.51 -15.56
CA GLY A 59 -8.03 1.81 -14.98
C GLY A 59 -7.08 1.75 -13.77
N TYR A 60 -6.33 0.66 -13.61
CA TYR A 60 -5.20 0.63 -12.70
C TYR A 60 -4.00 1.32 -13.34
N ASN A 61 -3.17 1.93 -12.51
CA ASN A 61 -1.91 2.56 -12.89
C ASN A 61 -0.71 1.65 -12.65
N PHE A 62 -0.80 0.68 -11.74
CA PHE A 62 0.23 -0.33 -11.61
C PHE A 62 -0.33 -1.68 -11.18
N LEU A 63 0.42 -2.72 -11.53
CA LEU A 63 0.24 -4.08 -11.05
C LEU A 63 1.59 -4.60 -10.55
N VAL A 64 1.62 -5.24 -9.39
CA VAL A 64 2.72 -6.12 -9.01
C VAL A 64 2.30 -7.57 -9.30
N ILE A 65 3.08 -8.29 -10.10
CA ILE A 65 2.92 -9.74 -10.31
C ILE A 65 3.70 -10.45 -9.22
N THR A 66 3.06 -11.37 -8.50
CA THR A 66 3.61 -11.96 -7.26
C THR A 66 3.42 -13.47 -7.22
N ASP A 67 3.68 -14.17 -8.32
CA ASP A 67 3.63 -15.64 -8.37
C ASP A 67 4.42 -16.29 -7.23
N HIS A 68 3.90 -17.42 -6.73
CA HIS A 68 4.47 -18.12 -5.58
C HIS A 68 5.92 -18.56 -5.81
N ASN A 69 6.84 -18.00 -5.01
CA ASN A 69 8.26 -18.30 -5.01
C ASN A 69 8.96 -18.13 -6.37
N ILE A 70 8.39 -17.34 -7.28
CA ILE A 70 8.86 -17.12 -8.64
C ILE A 70 8.87 -15.62 -8.92
N LEU A 71 10.02 -15.09 -9.35
CA LEU A 71 10.14 -13.69 -9.76
C LEU A 71 9.95 -13.58 -11.28
N VAL A 72 8.74 -13.24 -11.71
CA VAL A 72 8.42 -13.09 -13.15
C VAL A 72 9.13 -11.87 -13.74
N ALA A 73 9.79 -12.07 -14.88
CA ALA A 73 10.44 -10.98 -15.60
C ALA A 73 9.40 -10.04 -16.25
N VAL A 74 9.46 -8.74 -15.91
CA VAL A 74 8.47 -7.74 -16.35
C VAL A 74 8.94 -6.85 -17.49
N ASP A 75 10.20 -6.88 -17.89
CA ASP A 75 10.74 -5.98 -18.93
C ASP A 75 10.00 -6.15 -20.28
N GLY A 76 9.77 -7.41 -20.68
CA GLY A 76 8.99 -7.73 -21.88
C GLY A 76 7.52 -7.32 -21.77
N LEU A 77 6.93 -7.38 -20.56
CA LEU A 77 5.56 -6.93 -20.32
C LEU A 77 5.49 -5.41 -20.41
N ASN A 78 6.42 -4.69 -19.78
CA ASN A 78 6.50 -3.24 -19.81
C ASN A 78 6.77 -2.71 -21.22
N ALA A 79 7.63 -3.37 -22.00
CA ALA A 79 7.86 -3.01 -23.40
C ALA A 79 6.58 -3.08 -24.26
N LYS A 80 5.61 -3.93 -23.90
CA LYS A 80 4.34 -4.11 -24.62
C LYS A 80 3.18 -3.30 -24.04
N LEU A 81 3.11 -3.18 -22.72
CA LEU A 81 1.91 -2.74 -21.99
C LEU A 81 2.10 -1.43 -21.23
N ALA A 82 3.33 -1.08 -20.84
CA ALA A 82 3.55 0.14 -20.07
C ALA A 82 3.22 1.37 -20.92
N LYS A 83 2.66 2.37 -20.24
CA LYS A 83 2.36 3.66 -20.84
C LYS A 83 2.78 4.75 -19.86
N PRO A 84 3.76 5.61 -20.22
CA PRO A 84 4.30 6.61 -19.30
C PRO A 84 3.21 7.43 -18.61
N GLY A 85 3.24 7.48 -17.28
CA GLY A 85 2.28 8.23 -16.47
C GLY A 85 0.86 7.64 -16.41
N GLU A 86 0.64 6.47 -17.02
CA GLU A 86 -0.67 5.81 -17.11
C GLU A 86 -0.65 4.37 -16.57
N PHE A 87 0.33 3.53 -16.95
CA PHE A 87 0.42 2.14 -16.49
C PHE A 87 1.86 1.59 -16.46
N ILE A 88 2.21 0.84 -15.41
CA ILE A 88 3.45 0.05 -15.30
C ILE A 88 3.18 -1.34 -14.67
N VAL A 89 4.00 -2.33 -15.02
CA VAL A 89 4.07 -3.63 -14.33
C VAL A 89 5.32 -3.63 -13.47
N ILE A 90 5.16 -3.96 -12.19
CA ILE A 90 6.24 -4.07 -11.21
C ILE A 90 6.46 -5.57 -10.96
N LYS A 91 7.72 -5.99 -10.93
CA LYS A 91 8.06 -7.37 -10.56
C LYS A 91 7.87 -7.57 -9.06
N GLY A 92 7.44 -8.75 -8.67
CA GLY A 92 7.38 -9.16 -7.27
C GLY A 92 7.31 -10.67 -7.18
N GLU A 93 7.21 -11.14 -5.94
CA GLU A 93 7.19 -12.57 -5.62
C GLU A 93 6.42 -12.74 -4.32
N GLU A 94 5.52 -13.71 -4.27
CA GLU A 94 4.96 -14.17 -2.99
C GLU A 94 5.86 -15.25 -2.39
N VAL A 95 6.58 -14.91 -1.33
CA VAL A 95 7.42 -15.86 -0.60
C VAL A 95 6.51 -16.76 0.23
N THR A 96 6.27 -17.96 -0.28
CA THR A 96 5.33 -18.93 0.27
C THR A 96 6.05 -19.99 1.08
N ASN A 97 5.83 -19.96 2.39
CA ASN A 97 6.36 -20.93 3.34
C ASN A 97 5.24 -21.81 3.92
N ARG A 98 5.57 -23.03 4.32
CA ARG A 98 4.64 -23.91 5.05
C ARG A 98 5.26 -24.44 6.33
N LEU A 99 4.44 -24.51 7.38
CA LEU A 99 4.76 -25.19 8.64
C LEU A 99 3.51 -25.96 9.10
N GLY A 100 3.53 -27.28 8.93
CA GLY A 100 2.34 -28.10 9.16
C GLY A 100 1.22 -27.75 8.17
N ASP A 101 0.03 -27.48 8.70
CA ASP A 101 -1.17 -27.05 7.95
C ASP A 101 -1.22 -25.54 7.67
N LYS A 102 -0.24 -24.77 8.17
CA LYS A 102 -0.21 -23.31 8.04
C LYS A 102 0.65 -22.87 6.88
N ALA A 103 0.14 -21.89 6.13
CA ALA A 103 0.85 -21.21 5.07
C ALA A 103 1.20 -19.78 5.50
N VAL A 104 2.50 -19.46 5.54
CA VAL A 104 3.00 -18.11 5.86
C VAL A 104 3.48 -17.48 4.57
N HIS A 105 2.75 -16.47 4.12
CA HIS A 105 3.01 -15.78 2.86
C HIS A 105 3.44 -14.34 3.13
N VAL A 106 4.48 -13.89 2.41
CA VAL A 106 4.98 -12.51 2.44
C VAL A 106 5.34 -12.09 1.02
N ASN A 107 4.65 -11.10 0.47
CA ASN A 107 5.04 -10.54 -0.83
C ASN A 107 6.29 -9.69 -0.70
N GLY A 108 7.23 -9.86 -1.63
CA GLY A 108 8.34 -8.96 -1.89
C GLY A 108 8.09 -8.14 -3.14
N LEU A 109 7.87 -6.84 -2.99
CA LEU A 109 7.60 -5.95 -4.11
C LEU A 109 8.91 -5.34 -4.64
N ASP A 110 9.13 -5.45 -5.95
CA ASP A 110 10.30 -4.95 -6.69
C ASP A 110 11.64 -5.45 -6.13
N THR A 111 11.74 -6.75 -5.85
CA THR A 111 13.00 -7.41 -5.45
C THR A 111 13.99 -7.48 -6.62
N LYS A 112 15.29 -7.35 -6.35
CA LYS A 112 16.34 -7.46 -7.37
C LYS A 112 16.49 -8.88 -7.92
N ALA A 113 16.33 -9.88 -7.06
CA ALA A 113 16.42 -11.28 -7.39
C ALA A 113 15.28 -12.08 -6.71
N GLN A 114 15.05 -13.28 -7.22
CA GLN A 114 14.11 -14.23 -6.63
C GLN A 114 14.59 -14.64 -5.23
N ILE A 115 13.66 -14.73 -4.29
CA ILE A 115 13.88 -15.03 -2.87
C ILE A 115 13.73 -16.52 -2.61
N GLY A 116 12.64 -17.12 -3.09
CA GLY A 116 12.24 -18.50 -2.84
C GLY A 116 11.78 -18.76 -1.40
N ALA A 117 11.24 -19.96 -1.18
CA ALA A 117 10.75 -20.37 0.13
C ALA A 117 11.87 -20.37 1.19
N GLN A 118 11.52 -19.92 2.38
CA GLN A 118 12.36 -19.88 3.57
C GLN A 118 12.09 -21.10 4.46
N THR A 119 13.08 -21.46 5.28
CA THR A 119 12.97 -22.54 6.27
C THR A 119 12.95 -21.98 7.69
N GLY A 120 12.18 -22.60 8.58
CA GLY A 120 12.01 -22.14 9.95
C GLY A 120 11.20 -23.14 10.78
N THR A 121 11.26 -22.95 12.10
CA THR A 121 10.62 -23.83 13.09
C THR A 121 9.38 -23.20 13.72
N THR A 122 9.15 -21.91 13.49
CA THR A 122 7.96 -21.18 13.94
C THR A 122 7.41 -20.30 12.81
N LEU A 123 6.12 -19.96 12.88
CA LEU A 123 5.44 -19.09 11.91
C LEU A 123 6.05 -17.67 11.88
N VAL A 124 6.43 -17.15 13.06
CA VAL A 124 7.11 -15.85 13.20
C VAL A 124 8.50 -15.89 12.56
N GLU A 125 9.26 -16.96 12.78
CA GLU A 125 10.59 -17.12 12.17
C GLU A 125 10.50 -17.16 10.64
N LEU A 126 9.51 -17.87 10.08
CA LEU A 126 9.26 -17.91 8.64
C LEU A 126 8.94 -16.51 8.10
N ALA A 127 8.01 -15.80 8.73
CA ALA A 127 7.66 -14.44 8.32
C ALA A 127 8.87 -13.49 8.41
N GLN A 128 9.63 -13.54 9.51
CA GLN A 128 10.81 -12.69 9.71
C GLN A 128 11.90 -12.98 8.66
N LYS A 129 12.19 -14.25 8.38
CA LYS A 129 13.18 -14.62 7.36
C LYS A 129 12.77 -14.17 5.97
N SER A 130 11.48 -14.30 5.61
CA SER A 130 10.98 -13.77 4.34
C SER A 130 11.17 -12.25 4.25
N VAL A 131 10.77 -11.51 5.30
CA VAL A 131 10.96 -10.06 5.37
C VAL A 131 12.44 -9.68 5.22
N ASP A 132 13.34 -10.32 5.96
CA ASP A 132 14.77 -10.02 5.91
C ASP A 132 15.37 -10.34 4.53
N ALA A 133 14.91 -11.41 3.88
CA ALA A 133 15.35 -11.77 2.54
C ALA A 133 14.87 -10.76 1.48
N ILE A 134 13.61 -10.36 1.54
CA ILE A 134 13.04 -9.33 0.66
C ILE A 134 13.81 -8.01 0.81
N ARG A 135 14.06 -7.58 2.06
CA ARG A 135 14.82 -6.36 2.34
C ARG A 135 16.26 -6.42 1.82
N ARG A 136 16.92 -7.58 1.92
CA ARG A 136 18.27 -7.78 1.37
C ARG A 136 18.33 -7.55 -0.13
N GLU A 137 17.28 -7.95 -0.85
CA GLU A 137 17.14 -7.70 -2.29
C GLU A 137 16.55 -6.31 -2.63
N GLY A 138 16.43 -5.42 -1.64
CA GLY A 138 15.92 -4.06 -1.81
C GLY A 138 14.42 -3.97 -2.07
N GLY A 139 13.67 -5.06 -1.89
CA GLY A 139 12.22 -5.09 -2.03
C GLY A 139 11.49 -4.50 -0.83
N VAL A 140 10.20 -4.25 -1.03
CA VAL A 140 9.27 -3.85 0.04
C VAL A 140 8.41 -5.05 0.43
N PRO A 141 8.50 -5.53 1.68
CA PRO A 141 7.69 -6.64 2.15
C PRO A 141 6.29 -6.19 2.60
N HIS A 142 5.30 -7.06 2.38
CA HIS A 142 4.05 -7.03 3.13
C HIS A 142 3.62 -8.43 3.56
N ILE A 143 3.04 -8.56 4.75
CA ILE A 143 2.49 -9.84 5.23
C ILE A 143 1.13 -10.07 4.59
N ASN A 144 0.94 -11.24 3.96
CA ASN A 144 -0.27 -11.53 3.20
C ASN A 144 -1.31 -12.19 4.11
N HIS A 145 -2.59 -11.90 3.82
CA HIS A 145 -3.81 -12.49 4.35
C HIS A 145 -3.62 -13.39 5.60
N PRO A 146 -3.33 -12.81 6.78
CA PRO A 146 -2.94 -13.59 7.98
C PRO A 146 -3.95 -14.67 8.41
N ASN A 147 -5.23 -14.44 8.10
CA ASN A 147 -6.34 -15.33 8.39
C ASN A 147 -6.52 -16.46 7.36
N PHE A 148 -5.76 -16.49 6.26
CA PHE A 148 -5.66 -17.66 5.40
C PHE A 148 -4.95 -18.79 6.15
N SER A 149 -5.58 -19.96 6.23
CA SER A 149 -5.16 -21.08 7.10
C SER A 149 -5.02 -20.72 8.60
N TRP A 150 -5.41 -19.51 9.03
CA TRP A 150 -5.18 -18.99 10.38
C TRP A 150 -3.69 -18.96 10.77
N ALA A 151 -2.84 -18.51 9.85
CA ALA A 151 -1.39 -18.64 9.95
C ALA A 151 -0.74 -17.67 10.94
N LEU A 152 -1.19 -16.41 11.02
CA LEU A 152 -0.55 -15.40 11.86
C LEU A 152 -1.58 -14.62 12.67
N THR A 153 -1.40 -14.61 13.99
CA THR A 153 -2.14 -13.74 14.92
C THR A 153 -1.54 -12.33 14.98
N ALA A 154 -2.30 -11.35 15.48
CA ALA A 154 -1.80 -10.01 15.75
C ALA A 154 -0.54 -10.01 16.64
N ASP A 155 -0.49 -10.88 17.65
CA ASP A 155 0.65 -11.02 18.57
C ASP A 155 1.91 -11.55 17.88
N GLN A 156 1.74 -12.43 16.88
CA GLN A 156 2.83 -12.92 16.06
C GLN A 156 3.30 -11.87 15.06
N ILE A 157 2.38 -11.14 14.42
CA ILE A 157 2.73 -10.05 13.50
C ILE A 157 3.53 -8.95 14.22
N ARG A 158 3.19 -8.62 15.47
CA ARG A 158 3.93 -7.63 16.28
C ARG A 158 5.40 -7.98 16.54
N GLN A 159 5.77 -9.24 16.37
CA GLN A 159 7.14 -9.71 16.56
C GLN A 159 8.00 -9.52 15.30
N VAL A 160 7.37 -9.41 14.13
CA VAL A 160 8.05 -9.26 12.84
C VAL A 160 8.55 -7.82 12.68
N ARG A 161 9.85 -7.66 12.45
CA ARG A 161 10.56 -6.38 12.31
C ARG A 161 10.80 -6.05 10.84
N ASN A 162 11.02 -4.78 10.55
CA ASN A 162 11.31 -4.25 9.21
C ASN A 162 10.17 -4.49 8.19
N ASN A 163 8.95 -4.71 8.67
CA ASN A 163 7.73 -4.80 7.87
C ASN A 163 6.78 -3.66 8.25
N GLN A 164 6.26 -2.94 7.25
CA GLN A 164 5.35 -1.81 7.47
C GLN A 164 3.96 -2.05 6.89
N LEU A 165 3.75 -3.11 6.13
CA LEU A 165 2.54 -3.36 5.36
C LEU A 165 1.98 -4.75 5.68
N PHE A 166 0.66 -4.86 5.71
CA PHE A 166 -0.02 -6.15 5.74
C PHE A 166 -1.40 -6.05 5.12
N GLU A 167 -1.91 -7.17 4.65
CA GLU A 167 -3.25 -7.25 4.08
C GLU A 167 -4.31 -7.19 5.18
N ILE A 168 -5.07 -6.10 5.19
CA ILE A 168 -6.31 -5.96 5.97
C ILE A 168 -7.51 -6.54 5.23
N PHE A 169 -7.37 -6.72 3.91
CA PHE A 169 -8.36 -7.31 3.04
C PHE A 169 -7.68 -8.02 1.87
N SER A 170 -8.04 -9.28 1.63
CA SER A 170 -7.76 -9.99 0.37
C SER A 170 -9.07 -10.34 -0.33
N GLY A 171 -9.10 -10.16 -1.65
CA GLY A 171 -10.21 -10.54 -2.51
C GLY A 171 -10.35 -12.04 -2.71
N HIS A 172 -9.38 -12.85 -2.28
CA HIS A 172 -9.43 -14.29 -2.41
C HIS A 172 -10.54 -14.90 -1.53
N PRO A 173 -11.46 -15.70 -2.09
CA PRO A 173 -12.69 -16.14 -1.41
C PRO A 173 -12.44 -17.06 -0.21
N MET A 174 -11.26 -17.69 -0.13
CA MET A 174 -10.87 -18.52 1.01
C MET A 174 -10.27 -17.73 2.19
N VAL A 175 -10.06 -16.42 2.05
CA VAL A 175 -9.50 -15.59 3.12
C VAL A 175 -10.61 -15.11 4.05
N ASN A 176 -10.46 -15.43 5.34
CA ASN A 176 -11.42 -15.06 6.38
C ASN A 176 -11.17 -13.62 6.89
N ASN A 177 -11.43 -12.62 6.04
CA ASN A 177 -11.19 -11.21 6.34
C ASN A 177 -11.90 -10.75 7.65
N ASP A 178 -13.15 -11.17 7.85
CA ASP A 178 -13.95 -10.82 9.03
C ASP A 178 -13.63 -11.66 10.29
N GLY A 179 -12.74 -12.64 10.17
CA GLY A 179 -12.41 -13.59 11.23
C GLY A 179 -13.44 -14.73 11.32
N GLY A 180 -13.47 -15.43 12.46
CA GLY A 180 -14.35 -16.57 12.66
C GLY A 180 -13.88 -17.52 13.75
N GLY A 181 -14.82 -18.27 14.36
CA GLY A 181 -14.49 -19.30 15.36
C GLY A 181 -13.74 -18.79 16.59
N GLY A 182 -13.93 -17.52 16.97
CA GLY A 182 -13.20 -16.88 18.08
C GLY A 182 -11.91 -16.15 17.67
N THR A 183 -11.49 -16.26 16.40
CA THR A 183 -10.37 -15.50 15.84
C THR A 183 -10.87 -14.13 15.35
N PRO A 184 -10.19 -13.01 15.68
CA PRO A 184 -10.59 -11.68 15.23
C PRO A 184 -10.46 -11.51 13.70
N GLY A 185 -11.29 -10.64 13.13
CA GLY A 185 -11.10 -10.16 11.77
C GLY A 185 -9.85 -9.30 11.61
N LEU A 186 -9.42 -9.10 10.38
CA LEU A 186 -8.16 -8.41 10.06
C LEU A 186 -8.18 -6.93 10.46
N GLU A 187 -9.33 -6.25 10.40
CA GLU A 187 -9.45 -4.89 10.96
C GLU A 187 -9.25 -4.85 12.49
N ALA A 188 -9.83 -5.81 13.21
CA ALA A 188 -9.66 -5.90 14.66
C ALA A 188 -8.22 -6.28 15.04
N ALA A 189 -7.59 -7.17 14.27
CA ALA A 189 -6.17 -7.47 14.40
C ALA A 189 -5.31 -6.23 14.12
N TRP A 190 -5.65 -5.43 13.12
CA TRP A 190 -4.99 -4.15 12.83
C TRP A 190 -5.05 -3.21 14.03
N ASP A 191 -6.26 -3.02 14.57
CA ASP A 191 -6.49 -2.12 15.70
C ASP A 191 -5.73 -2.59 16.95
N ALA A 192 -5.63 -3.91 17.18
CA ALA A 192 -4.81 -4.47 18.26
C ALA A 192 -3.31 -4.18 18.07
N ILE A 193 -2.79 -4.30 16.85
CA ILE A 193 -1.39 -3.96 16.52
C ILE A 193 -1.14 -2.48 16.78
N LEU A 194 -1.97 -1.60 16.22
CA LEU A 194 -1.85 -0.15 16.38
C LEU A 194 -1.96 0.30 17.83
N SER A 195 -2.85 -0.33 18.60
CA SER A 195 -3.04 -0.04 20.03
C SER A 195 -1.80 -0.33 20.88
N SER A 196 -0.91 -1.21 20.41
CA SER A 196 0.37 -1.49 21.07
C SER A 196 1.42 -0.39 20.87
N GLY A 197 1.13 0.62 20.04
CA GLY A 197 2.08 1.67 19.64
C GLY A 197 2.94 1.29 18.43
N MET A 198 2.77 0.08 17.88
CA MET A 198 3.41 -0.32 16.63
C MET A 198 2.63 0.27 15.45
N LEU A 199 3.32 1.06 14.63
CA LEU A 199 2.78 1.52 13.35
C LEU A 199 2.84 0.38 12.32
N LEU A 200 1.69 0.08 11.72
CA LEU A 200 1.57 -0.86 10.62
C LEU A 200 0.47 -0.34 9.68
N TYR A 201 0.70 -0.39 8.38
CA TYR A 201 -0.23 0.11 7.36
C TYR A 201 -1.00 -1.05 6.73
N GLY A 202 -2.30 -0.84 6.56
CA GLY A 202 -3.21 -1.84 5.99
C GLY A 202 -3.39 -1.65 4.48
N ILE A 203 -3.15 -2.71 3.72
CA ILE A 203 -3.43 -2.77 2.27
C ILE A 203 -4.65 -3.66 1.99
N ALA A 204 -5.38 -3.33 0.91
CA ALA A 204 -6.38 -4.21 0.32
C ALA A 204 -5.84 -4.68 -1.02
N VAL A 205 -6.01 -5.97 -1.31
CA VAL A 205 -5.49 -6.60 -2.53
C VAL A 205 -6.54 -7.49 -3.17
N ASP A 206 -6.27 -7.92 -4.40
CA ASP A 206 -7.13 -8.90 -5.06
C ASP A 206 -6.75 -10.31 -4.66
N ASP A 207 -5.44 -10.62 -4.65
CA ASP A 207 -4.93 -11.99 -4.57
C ASP A 207 -5.56 -12.85 -5.68
N ALA A 208 -5.55 -12.27 -6.89
CA ALA A 208 -6.28 -12.78 -8.04
C ALA A 208 -5.56 -13.98 -8.67
N HIS A 209 -6.30 -15.05 -8.90
CA HIS A 209 -5.82 -16.25 -9.61
C HIS A 209 -6.66 -16.56 -10.86
N THR A 210 -7.87 -15.99 -10.99
CA THR A 210 -8.82 -16.39 -12.02
C THR A 210 -9.25 -15.20 -12.88
N PHE A 211 -8.84 -15.20 -14.14
CA PHE A 211 -9.21 -14.19 -15.15
C PHE A 211 -10.08 -14.78 -16.27
N THR A 212 -10.21 -16.11 -16.34
CA THR A 212 -10.96 -16.80 -17.39
C THR A 212 -12.44 -17.02 -17.07
N ASP A 213 -12.87 -16.78 -15.82
CA ASP A 213 -14.25 -16.95 -15.35
C ASP A 213 -14.84 -15.65 -14.75
N PRO A 214 -15.06 -14.61 -15.58
CA PRO A 214 -15.50 -13.31 -15.09
C PRO A 214 -16.95 -13.37 -14.54
N GLY A 215 -17.13 -12.80 -13.35
CA GLY A 215 -18.44 -12.68 -12.69
C GLY A 215 -18.79 -13.82 -11.73
N ASN A 216 -17.97 -14.87 -11.67
CA ASN A 216 -18.11 -15.91 -10.66
C ASN A 216 -17.66 -15.36 -9.28
N PRO A 217 -18.55 -15.34 -8.26
CA PRO A 217 -18.18 -14.84 -6.93
C PRO A 217 -17.26 -15.81 -6.17
N ASP A 218 -17.26 -17.09 -6.51
CA ASP A 218 -16.58 -18.15 -5.76
C ASP A 218 -15.11 -18.35 -6.16
N VAL A 219 -14.64 -17.67 -7.20
CA VAL A 219 -13.24 -17.72 -7.66
C VAL A 219 -12.43 -16.53 -7.15
N ALA A 220 -11.10 -16.61 -7.19
CA ALA A 220 -10.21 -15.51 -6.85
C ALA A 220 -10.09 -14.53 -8.04
N ALA A 221 -11.18 -13.80 -8.31
CA ALA A 221 -11.25 -12.84 -9.42
C ALA A 221 -10.58 -11.50 -9.09
N PRO A 222 -10.06 -10.77 -10.11
CA PRO A 222 -9.51 -9.43 -9.92
C PRO A 222 -10.60 -8.38 -9.66
N GLY A 223 -10.22 -7.20 -9.16
CA GLY A 223 -11.11 -6.05 -8.98
C GLY A 223 -11.92 -6.03 -7.67
N ARG A 224 -11.43 -6.70 -6.63
CA ARG A 224 -12.05 -6.83 -5.30
C ARG A 224 -11.39 -5.93 -4.25
N GLY A 225 -10.08 -5.70 -4.33
CA GLY A 225 -9.34 -4.87 -3.37
C GLY A 225 -8.08 -4.27 -3.99
N TRP A 226 -7.75 -3.03 -3.65
CA TRP A 226 -6.56 -2.35 -4.18
C TRP A 226 -6.06 -1.23 -3.27
N VAL A 227 -4.90 -0.69 -3.61
CA VAL A 227 -4.36 0.55 -3.01
C VAL A 227 -4.46 1.71 -4.00
N VAL A 228 -4.56 2.93 -3.47
CA VAL A 228 -4.45 4.18 -4.22
C VAL A 228 -3.38 5.03 -3.57
N VAL A 229 -2.24 5.16 -4.25
CA VAL A 229 -0.98 5.67 -3.71
C VAL A 229 -0.74 7.10 -4.18
N ARG A 230 -0.40 8.00 -3.25
CA ARG A 230 -0.03 9.39 -3.54
C ARG A 230 1.48 9.49 -3.73
N ALA A 231 1.93 9.63 -4.97
CA ALA A 231 3.35 9.71 -5.32
C ALA A 231 3.64 10.82 -6.33
N GLY A 232 4.90 11.24 -6.41
CA GLY A 232 5.35 12.27 -7.37
C GLY A 232 5.49 11.76 -8.81
N SER A 233 5.60 10.45 -9.00
CA SER A 233 5.68 9.80 -10.32
C SER A 233 5.15 8.37 -10.28
N LEU A 234 4.81 7.85 -11.46
CA LEU A 234 4.44 6.45 -11.66
C LEU A 234 5.70 5.63 -11.98
N GLU A 235 6.54 5.45 -10.97
CA GLU A 235 7.77 4.65 -11.03
C GLU A 235 7.80 3.67 -9.84
N PRO A 236 8.34 2.44 -9.98
CA PRO A 236 8.27 1.43 -8.94
C PRO A 236 8.72 1.94 -7.56
N ARG A 237 9.89 2.59 -7.49
CA ARG A 237 10.42 3.15 -6.24
C ARG A 237 9.57 4.26 -5.67
N ALA A 238 9.09 5.19 -6.51
CA ALA A 238 8.26 6.29 -6.05
C ALA A 238 6.94 5.80 -5.44
N ILE A 239 6.34 4.77 -6.03
CA ILE A 239 5.12 4.12 -5.53
C ILE A 239 5.40 3.39 -4.21
N LEU A 240 6.42 2.52 -4.19
CA LEU A 240 6.71 1.69 -3.02
C LEU A 240 7.20 2.51 -1.82
N ASP A 241 8.03 3.53 -2.04
CA ASP A 241 8.45 4.44 -0.98
C ASP A 241 7.27 5.24 -0.39
N ALA A 242 6.28 5.61 -1.22
CA ALA A 242 5.06 6.23 -0.74
C ALA A 242 4.22 5.26 0.10
N MET A 243 4.12 4.00 -0.31
CA MET A 243 3.46 2.96 0.50
C MET A 243 4.15 2.77 1.85
N GLU A 244 5.49 2.74 1.88
CA GLU A 244 6.27 2.61 3.12
C GLU A 244 6.14 3.81 4.07
N ARG A 245 5.71 4.98 3.57
CA ARG A 245 5.40 6.15 4.40
C ARG A 245 3.92 6.26 4.77
N GLY A 246 3.08 5.34 4.29
CA GLY A 246 1.64 5.40 4.49
C GLY A 246 0.91 6.42 3.62
N ASP A 247 1.55 6.94 2.56
CA ASP A 247 0.97 7.91 1.60
C ASP A 247 0.00 7.21 0.61
N PHE A 248 -0.98 6.48 1.12
CA PHE A 248 -1.98 5.77 0.30
C PHE A 248 -3.28 5.54 1.06
N TYR A 249 -4.31 5.05 0.38
CA TYR A 249 -5.46 4.41 1.04
C TYR A 249 -5.76 3.08 0.37
N ALA A 250 -6.32 2.14 1.13
CA ALA A 250 -6.79 0.85 0.62
C ALA A 250 -8.30 0.94 0.31
N SER A 251 -8.80 0.18 -0.66
CA SER A 251 -10.20 0.26 -1.07
C SER A 251 -10.73 -1.01 -1.73
N THR A 252 -12.03 -1.28 -1.53
CA THR A 252 -12.83 -2.26 -2.28
C THR A 252 -13.84 -1.59 -3.23
N GLY A 253 -13.68 -0.29 -3.48
CA GLY A 253 -14.54 0.46 -4.42
C GLY A 253 -14.89 1.88 -4.02
N VAL A 254 -14.56 2.31 -2.80
CA VAL A 254 -14.70 3.72 -2.41
C VAL A 254 -13.53 4.53 -2.95
N GLU A 255 -13.83 5.65 -3.60
CA GLU A 255 -12.84 6.60 -4.12
C GLU A 255 -12.83 7.88 -3.27
N LEU A 256 -11.64 8.44 -3.08
CA LEU A 256 -11.45 9.72 -2.40
C LEU A 256 -11.02 10.78 -3.42
N ILE A 257 -11.41 12.03 -3.17
CA ILE A 257 -10.79 13.18 -3.83
C ILE A 257 -9.43 13.41 -3.19
N ASP A 258 -9.39 13.43 -1.86
CA ASP A 258 -8.15 13.60 -1.09
C ASP A 258 -8.35 13.13 0.37
N TYR A 259 -7.24 12.87 1.05
CA TYR A 259 -7.22 12.87 2.51
C TYR A 259 -5.91 13.48 3.02
N GLN A 260 -6.04 14.31 4.05
CA GLN A 260 -4.95 15.11 4.59
C GLN A 260 -4.82 14.89 6.09
N VAL A 261 -3.58 14.74 6.54
CA VAL A 261 -3.23 14.65 7.95
C VAL A 261 -2.34 15.85 8.28
N THR A 262 -2.69 16.55 9.34
CA THR A 262 -1.90 17.63 9.93
C THR A 262 -1.59 17.28 11.38
N PRO A 263 -0.67 18.00 12.06
CA PRO A 263 -0.47 17.82 13.51
C PRO A 263 -1.73 18.02 14.35
N LYS A 264 -2.76 18.70 13.82
CA LYS A 264 -4.01 19.00 14.52
C LYS A 264 -5.11 17.98 14.26
N GLY A 265 -5.06 17.21 13.19
CA GLY A 265 -6.19 16.38 12.80
C GLY A 265 -6.11 15.80 11.39
N MET A 266 -7.14 15.04 11.04
CA MET A 266 -7.32 14.34 9.78
C MET A 266 -8.58 14.83 9.07
N THR A 267 -8.47 15.14 7.78
CA THR A 267 -9.60 15.51 6.90
C THR A 267 -9.70 14.52 5.76
N VAL A 268 -10.91 14.03 5.49
CA VAL A 268 -11.21 13.06 4.43
C VAL A 268 -12.24 13.66 3.50
N THR A 269 -11.95 13.69 2.20
CA THR A 269 -12.90 14.14 1.16
C THR A 269 -13.19 12.99 0.20
N VAL A 270 -14.42 12.51 0.24
CA VAL A 270 -14.92 11.38 -0.53
C VAL A 270 -15.32 11.83 -1.92
N LYS A 271 -14.98 11.05 -2.96
CA LYS A 271 -15.51 11.23 -4.30
C LYS A 271 -16.91 10.59 -4.36
N THR A 272 -17.92 11.38 -4.03
CA THR A 272 -19.31 10.91 -3.95
C THR A 272 -19.94 10.72 -5.34
N ASN A 273 -20.85 9.76 -5.46
CA ASN A 273 -21.82 9.70 -6.57
C ASN A 273 -23.25 9.91 -6.06
N THR A 274 -24.20 10.12 -6.96
CA THR A 274 -25.60 10.43 -6.63
C THR A 274 -26.41 9.24 -6.12
N PHE A 275 -25.93 8.01 -6.28
CA PHE A 275 -26.66 6.78 -5.98
C PHE A 275 -26.25 6.14 -4.64
N ALA A 276 -25.09 6.49 -4.10
CA ALA A 276 -24.58 5.96 -2.85
C ALA A 276 -24.64 6.98 -1.70
N ARG A 277 -24.80 6.48 -0.48
CA ARG A 277 -24.59 7.25 0.76
C ARG A 277 -23.29 6.82 1.40
N TYR A 278 -22.64 7.74 2.10
CA TYR A 278 -21.32 7.52 2.68
C TYR A 278 -21.32 7.82 4.18
N ARG A 279 -20.53 7.05 4.92
CA ARG A 279 -20.19 7.28 6.32
C ARG A 279 -18.68 7.38 6.44
N VAL A 280 -18.18 8.44 7.05
CA VAL A 280 -16.76 8.57 7.40
C VAL A 280 -16.60 8.35 8.89
N GLN A 281 -15.91 7.30 9.27
CA GLN A 281 -15.64 6.91 10.65
C GLN A 281 -14.18 7.21 10.99
N PHE A 282 -13.95 7.93 12.08
CA PHE A 282 -12.64 8.11 12.68
C PHE A 282 -12.52 7.16 13.88
N ILE A 283 -11.44 6.39 13.91
CA ILE A 283 -11.27 5.24 14.80
C ILE A 283 -9.92 5.39 15.52
N GLY A 284 -9.91 5.12 16.82
CA GLY A 284 -8.69 5.14 17.64
C GLY A 284 -8.48 3.86 18.45
N ARG A 285 -7.63 3.94 19.48
CA ARG A 285 -7.18 2.80 20.29
C ARG A 285 -8.30 1.80 20.59
N GLY A 286 -8.01 0.53 20.33
CA GLY A 286 -8.91 -0.60 20.51
C GLY A 286 -10.00 -0.70 19.43
N GLY A 287 -9.87 0.01 18.31
CA GLY A 287 -10.93 0.07 17.30
C GLY A 287 -12.13 0.91 17.74
N VAL A 288 -11.96 1.80 18.71
CA VAL A 288 -13.05 2.65 19.23
C VAL A 288 -13.44 3.69 18.20
N LEU A 289 -14.74 3.76 17.88
CA LEU A 289 -15.30 4.84 17.06
C LEU A 289 -15.23 6.17 17.83
N LEU A 290 -14.42 7.10 17.33
CA LEU A 290 -14.21 8.42 17.91
C LEU A 290 -15.23 9.44 17.39
N HIS A 291 -15.55 9.34 16.10
CA HIS A 291 -16.51 10.20 15.43
C HIS A 291 -17.02 9.51 14.16
N GLU A 292 -18.30 9.71 13.83
CA GLU A 292 -18.87 9.33 12.55
C GLU A 292 -19.54 10.56 11.93
N ALA A 293 -19.18 10.86 10.68
CA ALA A 293 -19.79 11.90 9.88
C ALA A 293 -20.68 11.27 8.79
N THR A 294 -21.89 11.80 8.65
CA THR A 294 -22.85 11.41 7.62
C THR A 294 -23.35 12.64 6.86
N GLY A 295 -23.73 12.46 5.59
CA GLY A 295 -24.39 13.52 4.80
C GLY A 295 -23.49 14.63 4.23
N SER A 296 -22.18 14.59 4.48
CA SER A 296 -21.19 15.50 3.87
C SER A 296 -20.14 14.71 3.07
N PRO A 297 -19.70 15.21 1.89
CA PRO A 297 -18.59 14.61 1.15
C PRO A 297 -17.24 14.83 1.84
N SER A 298 -17.14 15.76 2.80
CA SER A 298 -15.92 16.03 3.56
C SER A 298 -16.17 15.94 5.07
N ALA A 299 -15.25 15.30 5.79
CA ALA A 299 -15.30 15.10 7.22
C ALA A 299 -13.92 15.33 7.86
N THR A 300 -13.89 15.93 9.04
CA THR A 300 -12.66 16.25 9.77
C THR A 300 -12.76 15.76 11.21
N TYR A 301 -11.65 15.23 11.74
CA TYR A 301 -11.47 14.92 13.15
C TYR A 301 -10.22 15.62 13.68
N GLU A 302 -10.39 16.41 14.74
CA GLU A 302 -9.28 17.06 15.46
C GLU A 302 -8.73 16.14 16.54
N PHE A 303 -7.40 16.00 16.57
CA PHE A 303 -6.69 15.18 17.54
C PHE A 303 -6.74 15.82 18.93
N ARG A 304 -7.08 15.00 19.92
CA ARG A 304 -7.25 15.35 21.34
C ARG A 304 -6.01 14.99 22.16
N GLY A 305 -5.19 14.06 21.69
CA GLY A 305 -3.96 13.61 22.34
C GLY A 305 -4.14 12.39 23.24
N THR A 306 -5.29 11.72 23.17
CA THR A 306 -5.65 10.56 24.03
C THR A 306 -6.04 9.32 23.22
N GLU A 307 -6.08 9.42 21.90
CA GLU A 307 -6.57 8.40 20.99
C GLU A 307 -5.58 7.24 20.80
N GLY A 308 -4.29 7.47 21.06
CA GLY A 308 -3.19 6.55 20.75
C GLY A 308 -2.85 6.53 19.25
N TYR A 309 -3.85 6.29 18.41
CA TYR A 309 -3.80 6.53 16.97
C TYR A 309 -5.15 7.05 16.48
N VAL A 310 -5.16 7.64 15.29
CA VAL A 310 -6.40 7.91 14.54
C VAL A 310 -6.24 7.36 13.13
N ARG A 311 -7.16 6.50 12.71
CA ARG A 311 -7.36 6.11 11.31
C ARG A 311 -8.77 6.47 10.88
N ALA A 312 -9.00 6.53 9.57
CA ALA A 312 -10.34 6.70 9.03
C ALA A 312 -10.78 5.49 8.20
N LYS A 313 -12.08 5.23 8.22
CA LYS A 313 -12.77 4.23 7.39
C LYS A 313 -13.94 4.93 6.72
N VAL A 314 -14.04 4.77 5.40
CA VAL A 314 -15.17 5.27 4.63
C VAL A 314 -15.98 4.08 4.15
N LEU A 315 -17.27 4.06 4.46
CA LEU A 315 -18.20 3.03 3.99
C LEU A 315 -19.19 3.67 3.02
N ASP A 316 -19.43 3.01 1.87
CA ASP A 316 -20.60 3.31 1.06
C ASP A 316 -21.82 2.48 1.49
N SER A 317 -23.00 2.84 0.98
CA SER A 317 -24.26 2.18 1.29
C SER A 317 -24.43 0.78 0.65
N ASN A 318 -23.45 0.32 -0.12
CA ASN A 318 -23.48 -0.96 -0.84
C ASN A 318 -22.39 -1.94 -0.36
N GLY A 319 -21.71 -1.61 0.74
CA GLY A 319 -20.71 -2.48 1.37
C GLY A 319 -19.28 -2.28 0.87
N ARG A 320 -19.01 -1.30 0.00
CA ARG A 320 -17.64 -0.93 -0.36
C ARG A 320 -17.01 -0.11 0.74
N VAL A 321 -15.71 -0.29 0.92
CA VAL A 321 -14.93 0.33 2.00
C VAL A 321 -13.68 0.97 1.43
N ALA A 322 -13.27 2.10 2.01
CA ALA A 322 -11.89 2.57 1.96
C ALA A 322 -11.32 2.66 3.37
N TRP A 323 -10.08 2.22 3.53
CA TRP A 323 -9.31 2.32 4.77
C TRP A 323 -8.14 3.28 4.58
N LEU A 324 -8.07 4.30 5.42
CA LEU A 324 -7.02 5.30 5.41
C LEU A 324 -5.98 4.95 6.47
N GLN A 325 -4.73 5.32 6.21
CA GLN A 325 -3.63 4.92 7.08
C GLN A 325 -3.66 5.64 8.44
N PRO A 326 -3.30 4.93 9.52
CA PRO A 326 -3.28 5.47 10.87
C PRO A 326 -2.20 6.54 11.03
N THR A 327 -2.53 7.55 11.82
CA THR A 327 -1.58 8.50 12.38
C THR A 327 -1.44 8.20 13.87
N LEU A 328 -0.24 7.87 14.34
CA LEU A 328 0.01 7.76 15.78
C LEU A 328 -0.13 9.16 16.41
N VAL A 329 -0.92 9.25 17.47
CA VAL A 329 -1.13 10.50 18.20
C VAL A 329 -0.33 10.42 19.50
N PRO A 330 0.76 11.19 19.66
CA PRO A 330 1.53 11.21 20.89
C PRO A 330 0.62 11.58 22.06
N GLY A 331 0.76 10.85 23.18
CA GLY A 331 0.09 11.22 24.42
C GLY A 331 0.53 12.61 24.85
N LYS A 332 -0.42 13.41 25.36
CA LYS A 332 -0.10 14.67 26.05
C LYS A 332 0.63 14.42 27.36
#